data_AF-A0A7C9VJN5-F1
#
_entry.id   AF-A0A7C9VJN5-F1
#
_cell.length_a   1.000
_cell.length_b   1.000
_cell.length_c   1.000
_cell.angle_alpha   90.00
_cell.angle_beta   90.00
_cell.angle_gamma   90.00
#
_symmetry.space_group_name_H-M   'P 1'
#
loop_
_entity.id
_entity.type
_entity.pdbx_description
1 polymer ?
#
loop_
_entity_poly.entity_id
_entity_poly.type
_entity_poly.pdbx_seq_one_letter_code
_entity_poly.pdbx_strand_id
1 'polypeptide(L)'
;MNEFKRNQVEEAISRVLAEIGAKPSPDLLTRLKRLMNLDRALGRKPNNSDPAKSRYAFYSDDAPGKGVEVLFSSYEAFALSMGLRLLEGQWPQGFVVEIMRHMRIDLEREHRRILQLDETVLFDKETIRKQTEASFYQATNTQPVFLLIVSDAGVGGQKHSATPYSKIFRDPLHAFRFQMKEAGRSCTWCELVTPAWNLQKHLTSSLPRLRGRAG
;
A
#
# COMPACT_ATOMS: atom_id res chain seq x y z
N MET A 1 -0.85 -7.26 -19.46
CA MET A 1 -0.91 -6.58 -18.14
C MET A 1 -0.70 -5.11 -18.44
N ASN A 2 -1.53 -4.20 -17.93
CA ASN A 2 -1.38 -2.77 -18.27
C ASN A 2 -0.18 -2.20 -17.52
N GLU A 3 0.69 -1.52 -18.25
CA GLU A 3 1.88 -0.84 -17.75
C GLU A 3 1.65 0.67 -17.78
N PHE A 4 2.05 1.34 -16.70
CA PHE A 4 1.80 2.77 -16.47
C PHE A 4 3.11 3.53 -16.33
N LYS A 5 3.17 4.70 -16.95
CA LYS A 5 4.31 5.60 -16.76
C LYS A 5 4.28 6.20 -15.35
N ARG A 6 5.46 6.61 -14.86
CA ARG A 6 5.61 7.25 -13.55
C ARG A 6 4.65 8.43 -13.32
N ASN A 7 4.45 9.29 -14.32
CA ASN A 7 3.54 10.43 -14.21
C ASN A 7 2.07 10.01 -14.08
N GLN A 8 1.64 8.93 -14.75
CA GLN A 8 0.30 8.37 -14.58
C GLN A 8 0.10 7.85 -13.16
N VAL A 9 1.11 7.17 -12.60
CA VAL A 9 1.09 6.70 -11.21
C VAL A 9 1.03 7.88 -10.23
N GLU A 10 1.87 8.89 -10.41
CA GLU A 10 1.89 10.10 -9.56
C GLU A 10 0.54 10.85 -9.60
N GLU A 11 -0.05 11.00 -10.79
CA GLU A 11 -1.37 11.60 -10.96
C GLU A 11 -2.49 10.76 -10.33
N ALA A 12 -2.49 9.45 -10.55
CA ALA A 12 -3.50 8.57 -9.98
C ALA A 12 -3.47 8.57 -8.45
N ILE A 13 -2.27 8.52 -7.84
CA ILE A 13 -2.10 8.60 -6.39
C ILE A 13 -2.57 9.96 -5.84
N SER A 14 -2.22 11.06 -6.51
CA SER A 14 -2.67 12.41 -6.14
C SER A 14 -4.20 12.52 -6.09
N ARG A 15 -4.90 11.87 -7.04
CA ARG A 15 -6.37 11.81 -7.04
C ARG A 15 -6.94 10.97 -5.91
N VAL A 16 -6.33 9.82 -5.60
CA VAL A 16 -6.75 8.96 -4.48
C VAL A 16 -6.59 9.68 -3.14
N LEU A 17 -5.54 10.49 -2.99
CA LEU A 17 -5.29 11.32 -1.79
C LEU A 17 -6.10 12.63 -1.78
N ALA A 18 -7.00 12.83 -2.75
CA ALA A 18 -7.86 14.00 -2.88
C ALA A 18 -7.10 15.34 -2.87
N GLU A 19 -5.91 15.41 -3.47
CA GLU A 19 -5.22 16.69 -3.65
C GLU A 19 -6.06 17.64 -4.53
N ILE A 20 -6.23 18.88 -4.08
CA ILE A 20 -7.07 19.90 -4.74
C ILE A 20 -6.49 20.33 -6.11
N GLY A 21 -5.19 20.09 -6.35
CA GLY A 21 -4.48 20.52 -7.55
C GLY A 21 -4.82 19.73 -8.82
N ALA A 22 -4.61 20.38 -9.99
CA ALA A 22 -4.64 19.70 -11.28
C ALA A 22 -3.43 18.76 -11.51
N LYS A 23 -2.34 19.02 -10.77
CA LYS A 23 -1.08 18.26 -10.79
C LYS A 23 -0.73 17.80 -9.37
N PRO A 24 0.01 16.69 -9.23
CA PRO A 24 0.53 16.24 -7.95
C PRO A 24 1.35 17.33 -7.24
N SER A 25 1.21 17.44 -5.92
CA SER A 25 1.97 18.41 -5.15
C SER A 25 3.48 18.10 -5.15
N PRO A 26 4.36 19.10 -5.05
CA PRO A 26 5.81 18.87 -4.95
C PRO A 26 6.20 18.00 -3.74
N ASP A 27 5.45 18.07 -2.65
CA ASP A 27 5.67 17.25 -1.46
C ASP A 27 5.36 15.78 -1.73
N LEU A 28 4.20 15.48 -2.33
CA LEU A 28 3.84 14.12 -2.74
C LEU A 28 4.90 13.51 -3.67
N LEU A 29 5.30 14.26 -4.71
CA LEU A 29 6.35 13.82 -5.65
C LEU A 29 7.68 13.55 -4.93
N THR A 30 8.01 14.36 -3.93
CA THR A 30 9.23 14.18 -3.11
C THR A 30 9.14 12.91 -2.27
N ARG A 31 8.01 12.66 -1.60
CA ARG A 31 7.80 11.45 -0.78
C ARG A 31 7.86 10.17 -1.63
N LEU A 32 7.17 10.15 -2.79
CA LEU A 32 7.23 9.04 -3.75
C LEU A 32 8.67 8.79 -4.23
N LYS A 33 9.37 9.85 -4.62
CA LYS A 33 10.78 9.76 -5.04
C LYS A 33 11.67 9.20 -3.93
N ARG A 34 11.46 9.59 -2.68
CA ARG A 34 12.23 9.11 -1.53
C ARG A 34 11.99 7.61 -1.27
N LEU A 35 10.73 7.15 -1.30
CA LEU A 35 10.39 5.73 -1.16
C LEU A 35 11.09 4.88 -2.22
N MET A 36 10.94 5.25 -3.49
CA MET A 36 11.58 4.57 -4.63
C MET A 36 13.11 4.57 -4.52
N ASN A 37 13.71 5.73 -4.19
CA ASN A 37 15.16 5.83 -4.08
C ASN A 37 15.72 4.98 -2.94
N LEU A 38 15.04 4.95 -1.79
CA LEU A 38 15.46 4.14 -0.65
C LEU A 38 15.36 2.65 -0.99
N ASP A 39 14.23 2.22 -1.55
CA ASP A 39 14.06 0.83 -1.99
C ASP A 39 15.16 0.42 -2.99
N ARG A 40 15.47 1.27 -3.96
CA ARG A 40 16.58 1.00 -4.88
C ARG A 40 17.95 0.97 -4.18
N ALA A 41 18.22 1.91 -3.28
CA ALA A 41 19.51 2.04 -2.60
C ALA A 41 19.84 0.84 -1.70
N LEU A 42 18.82 0.21 -1.09
CA LEU A 42 18.99 -1.02 -0.33
C LEU A 42 19.39 -2.22 -1.21
N GLY A 43 19.14 -2.15 -2.52
CA GLY A 43 19.36 -3.24 -3.46
C GLY A 43 18.49 -4.46 -3.17
N ARG A 44 18.69 -5.52 -3.95
CA ARG A 44 18.16 -6.85 -3.66
C ARG A 44 19.26 -7.90 -3.77
N LYS A 45 19.12 -8.98 -3.01
CA LYS A 45 19.95 -10.18 -3.00
C LYS A 45 19.04 -11.36 -3.30
N PRO A 46 18.79 -11.70 -4.58
CA PRO A 46 17.75 -12.66 -4.98
C PRO A 46 17.83 -14.03 -4.28
N ASN A 47 19.05 -14.47 -3.95
CA ASN A 47 19.31 -15.75 -3.28
C ASN A 47 19.22 -15.68 -1.74
N ASN A 48 18.74 -14.57 -1.18
CA ASN A 48 18.58 -14.42 0.27
C ASN A 48 17.23 -14.98 0.72
N SER A 49 17.21 -15.75 1.81
CA SER A 49 15.97 -16.28 2.40
C SER A 49 15.07 -15.19 3.00
N ASP A 50 15.64 -14.06 3.38
CA ASP A 50 14.91 -12.90 3.92
C ASP A 50 14.18 -12.15 2.79
N PRO A 51 12.84 -12.07 2.81
CA PRO A 51 12.05 -11.33 1.82
C PRO A 51 12.43 -9.84 1.71
N ALA A 52 12.78 -9.17 2.83
CA ALA A 52 13.21 -7.78 2.79
C ALA A 52 14.56 -7.58 2.10
N LYS A 53 15.36 -8.64 1.96
CA LYS A 53 16.63 -8.58 1.25
C LYS A 53 16.53 -9.13 -0.17
N SER A 54 15.62 -10.05 -0.46
CA SER A 54 15.54 -10.71 -1.77
C SER A 54 14.70 -9.99 -2.81
N ARG A 55 13.87 -9.02 -2.41
CA ARG A 55 12.89 -8.36 -3.29
C ARG A 55 12.91 -6.85 -3.14
N TYR A 56 12.45 -6.16 -4.17
CA TYR A 56 12.07 -4.75 -4.09
C TYR A 56 10.62 -4.61 -3.62
N ALA A 57 10.31 -3.51 -2.94
CA ALA A 57 8.94 -3.19 -2.56
C ALA A 57 8.15 -2.68 -3.76
N PHE A 58 8.77 -1.84 -4.61
CA PHE A 58 8.08 -1.06 -5.63
C PHE A 58 8.47 -1.40 -7.07
N TYR A 59 9.27 -2.45 -7.26
CA TYR A 59 9.75 -2.91 -8.58
C TYR A 59 9.67 -4.45 -8.69
N SER A 60 9.28 -4.95 -9.85
CA SER A 60 9.17 -6.38 -10.15
C SER A 60 10.49 -6.93 -10.66
N ASP A 61 11.20 -6.13 -11.46
CA ASP A 61 12.52 -6.45 -11.99
C ASP A 61 13.60 -5.55 -11.37
N ASP A 62 14.84 -5.67 -11.85
CA ASP A 62 15.94 -4.83 -11.40
C ASP A 62 15.58 -3.35 -11.57
N ALA A 63 15.64 -2.62 -10.44
CA ALA A 63 15.24 -1.23 -10.39
C ALA A 63 16.06 -0.43 -11.43
N PRO A 64 15.42 0.14 -12.47
CA PRO A 64 16.13 0.70 -13.60
C PRO A 64 17.08 1.85 -13.21
N GLY A 65 18.18 1.94 -13.95
CA GLY A 65 19.20 2.98 -13.79
C GLY A 65 18.65 4.39 -14.05
N LYS A 66 19.49 5.40 -13.80
CA LYS A 66 19.14 6.80 -14.14
C LYS A 66 18.95 6.93 -15.66
N GLY A 67 17.88 7.58 -16.10
CA GLY A 67 17.64 7.91 -17.52
C GLY A 67 16.72 6.94 -18.28
N VAL A 68 16.39 5.78 -17.71
CA VAL A 68 15.45 4.83 -18.32
C VAL A 68 14.01 5.19 -17.93
N GLU A 69 13.09 5.08 -18.89
CA GLU A 69 11.66 5.18 -18.61
C GLU A 69 11.23 3.97 -17.79
N VAL A 70 10.64 4.22 -16.62
CA VAL A 70 10.19 3.17 -15.71
C VAL A 70 8.70 2.98 -15.91
N LEU A 71 8.32 1.76 -16.28
CA LEU A 71 6.94 1.32 -16.33
C LEU A 71 6.58 0.62 -15.02
N PHE A 72 5.36 0.88 -14.57
CA PHE A 72 4.81 0.32 -13.35
C PHE A 72 3.59 -0.52 -13.71
N SER A 73 3.52 -1.72 -13.18
CA SER A 73 2.29 -2.48 -13.07
C SER A 73 1.28 -1.77 -12.16
N SER A 74 0.00 -2.15 -12.29
CA SER A 74 -1.05 -1.70 -11.36
C SER A 74 -0.71 -2.03 -9.89
N TYR A 75 -0.11 -3.20 -9.64
CA TYR A 75 0.31 -3.57 -8.29
C TYR A 75 1.42 -2.66 -7.74
N GLU A 76 2.44 -2.30 -8.52
CA GLU A 76 3.52 -1.44 -8.02
C GLU A 76 3.03 -0.02 -7.72
N ALA A 77 2.09 0.48 -8.52
CA ALA A 77 1.39 1.73 -8.23
C ALA A 77 0.61 1.62 -6.91
N PHE A 78 -0.11 0.52 -6.69
CA PHE A 78 -0.80 0.24 -5.43
C PHE A 78 0.16 0.16 -4.25
N ALA A 79 1.28 -0.55 -4.40
CA ALA A 79 2.31 -0.65 -3.36
C ALA A 79 2.88 0.74 -2.99
N LEU A 80 3.14 1.61 -3.99
CA LEU A 80 3.58 2.99 -3.74
C LEU A 80 2.53 3.80 -2.97
N SER A 81 1.25 3.68 -3.34
CA SER A 81 0.15 4.33 -2.62
C SER A 81 0.07 3.86 -1.17
N MET A 82 0.19 2.55 -0.92
CA MET A 82 0.22 1.99 0.43
C MET A 82 1.42 2.48 1.23
N GLY A 83 2.61 2.52 0.62
CA GLY A 83 3.82 3.06 1.25
C GLY A 83 3.64 4.52 1.71
N LEU A 84 2.98 5.37 0.90
CA LEU A 84 2.66 6.74 1.30
C LEU A 84 1.70 6.81 2.50
N ARG A 85 0.65 6.00 2.50
CA ARG A 85 -0.31 5.97 3.63
C ARG A 85 0.36 5.55 4.93
N LEU A 86 1.34 4.65 4.87
CA LEU A 86 2.14 4.29 6.03
C LEU A 86 3.03 5.45 6.51
N LEU A 87 3.62 6.22 5.59
CA LEU A 87 4.37 7.43 5.95
C LEU A 87 3.46 8.49 6.59
N GLU A 88 2.23 8.66 6.11
CA GLU A 88 1.23 9.55 6.72
C GLU A 88 0.87 9.11 8.14
N GLY A 89 0.80 7.80 8.37
CA GLY A 89 0.71 7.17 9.69
C GLY A 89 1.98 7.28 10.56
N GLN A 90 2.94 8.14 10.19
CA GLN A 90 4.18 8.44 10.92
C GLN A 90 5.16 7.25 11.04
N TRP A 91 5.01 6.21 10.21
CA TRP A 91 5.99 5.13 10.19
C TRP A 91 7.32 5.60 9.57
N PRO A 92 8.48 5.23 10.15
CA PRO A 92 9.78 5.58 9.58
C PRO A 92 9.95 5.04 8.15
N GLN A 93 10.53 5.84 7.26
CA GLN A 93 10.62 5.49 5.84
C GLN A 93 11.34 4.17 5.57
N GLY A 94 12.42 3.86 6.30
CA GLY A 94 13.12 2.57 6.19
C GLY A 94 12.24 1.39 6.56
N PHE A 95 11.49 1.54 7.66
CA PHE A 95 10.56 0.52 8.13
C PHE A 95 9.40 0.30 7.14
N VAL A 96 8.87 1.37 6.53
CA VAL A 96 7.86 1.26 5.48
C VAL A 96 8.37 0.42 4.31
N VAL A 97 9.58 0.71 3.81
CA VAL A 97 10.17 -0.07 2.70
C VAL A 97 10.34 -1.55 3.11
N GLU A 98 10.84 -1.79 4.31
CA GLU A 98 11.03 -3.15 4.84
C GLU A 98 9.72 -3.94 4.91
N ILE A 99 8.65 -3.37 5.47
CA ILE A 99 7.34 -4.02 5.54
C ILE A 99 6.78 -4.28 4.14
N MET A 100 6.88 -3.30 3.23
CA MET A 100 6.38 -3.46 1.87
C MET A 100 7.13 -4.55 1.10
N ARG A 101 8.43 -4.73 1.34
CA ARG A 101 9.20 -5.85 0.76
C ARG A 101 8.77 -7.20 1.35
N HIS A 102 8.64 -7.28 2.67
CA HIS A 102 8.18 -8.49 3.35
C HIS A 102 6.81 -8.94 2.84
N MET A 103 5.88 -7.99 2.75
CA MET A 103 4.49 -8.25 2.39
C MET A 103 4.25 -8.31 0.87
N ARG A 104 5.29 -8.19 0.04
CA ARG A 104 5.12 -8.04 -1.42
C ARG A 104 4.21 -9.12 -2.01
N ILE A 105 4.54 -10.39 -1.78
CA ILE A 105 3.79 -11.52 -2.36
C ILE A 105 2.33 -11.52 -1.90
N ASP A 106 2.10 -11.30 -0.60
CA ASP A 106 0.75 -11.38 -0.05
C ASP A 106 -0.10 -10.18 -0.50
N LEU A 107 0.49 -8.97 -0.54
CA LEU A 107 -0.17 -7.77 -1.06
C LEU A 107 -0.46 -7.89 -2.56
N GLU A 108 0.45 -8.45 -3.36
CA GLU A 108 0.22 -8.65 -4.79
C GLU A 108 -0.90 -9.65 -5.04
N ARG A 109 -0.92 -10.74 -4.25
CA ARG A 109 -2.00 -11.73 -4.30
C ARG A 109 -3.34 -11.12 -3.93
N GLU A 110 -3.41 -10.36 -2.84
CA GLU A 110 -4.67 -9.69 -2.45
C GLU A 110 -5.08 -8.63 -3.47
N HIS A 111 -4.15 -7.81 -3.96
CA HIS A 111 -4.44 -6.80 -4.97
C HIS A 111 -5.07 -7.44 -6.23
N ARG A 112 -4.48 -8.53 -6.74
CA ARG A 112 -5.03 -9.27 -7.88
C ARG A 112 -6.43 -9.80 -7.59
N ARG A 113 -6.65 -10.39 -6.41
CA ARG A 113 -7.96 -10.92 -6.00
C ARG A 113 -9.00 -9.81 -5.88
N ILE A 114 -8.64 -8.69 -5.25
CA ILE A 114 -9.52 -7.54 -5.01
C ILE A 114 -10.05 -6.98 -6.34
N LEU A 115 -9.17 -6.83 -7.34
CA LEU A 115 -9.55 -6.31 -8.66
C LEU A 115 -10.35 -7.31 -9.51
N GLN A 116 -10.50 -8.56 -9.06
CA GLN A 116 -11.38 -9.55 -9.70
C GLN A 116 -12.79 -9.59 -9.09
N LEU A 117 -13.01 -8.88 -7.98
CA LEU A 117 -14.33 -8.78 -7.36
C LEU A 117 -15.24 -7.84 -8.16
N ASP A 118 -16.55 -8.02 -8.03
CA ASP A 118 -17.53 -7.15 -8.69
C ASP A 118 -17.61 -5.79 -7.95
N GLU A 119 -17.29 -4.70 -8.67
CA GLU A 119 -17.36 -3.33 -8.16
C GLU A 119 -18.76 -2.98 -7.63
N THR A 120 -19.82 -3.43 -8.32
CA THR A 120 -21.21 -3.12 -7.96
C THR A 120 -21.62 -3.76 -6.63
N VAL A 121 -21.08 -4.95 -6.35
CA VAL A 121 -21.30 -5.66 -5.08
C VAL A 121 -20.41 -5.09 -3.98
N LEU A 122 -19.15 -4.75 -4.31
CA LEU A 122 -18.20 -4.21 -3.34
C LEU A 122 -18.62 -2.86 -2.78
N PHE A 123 -19.19 -2.00 -3.63
CA PHE A 123 -19.55 -0.63 -3.28
C PHE A 123 -21.07 -0.41 -3.17
N ASP A 124 -21.84 -1.48 -2.92
CA ASP A 124 -23.28 -1.37 -2.65
C ASP A 124 -23.53 -0.58 -1.37
N LYS A 125 -24.13 0.61 -1.52
CA LYS A 125 -24.29 1.59 -0.45
C LYS A 125 -25.19 1.08 0.68
N GLU A 126 -26.26 0.37 0.35
CA GLU A 126 -27.19 -0.14 1.36
C GLU A 126 -26.55 -1.24 2.19
N THR A 127 -25.80 -2.15 1.57
CA THR A 127 -25.07 -3.20 2.28
C THR A 127 -23.97 -2.60 3.15
N ILE A 128 -23.20 -1.64 2.65
CA ILE A 128 -22.16 -0.94 3.43
C ILE A 128 -22.77 -0.22 4.64
N ARG A 129 -23.91 0.46 4.45
CA ARG A 129 -24.61 1.16 5.54
C ARG A 129 -25.05 0.17 6.62
N LYS A 130 -25.71 -0.92 6.23
CA LYS A 130 -26.13 -1.99 7.16
C LYS A 130 -24.95 -2.61 7.90
N GLN A 131 -23.84 -2.88 7.20
CA GLN A 131 -22.63 -3.41 7.83
C GLN A 131 -22.01 -2.42 8.81
N THR A 132 -21.95 -1.13 8.47
CA THR A 132 -21.40 -0.08 9.33
C THR A 132 -22.22 0.08 10.61
N GLU A 133 -23.54 0.09 10.51
CA GLU A 133 -24.45 0.16 11.66
C GLU A 133 -24.29 -1.05 12.62
N ALA A 134 -23.93 -2.22 12.08
CA ALA A 134 -23.76 -3.46 12.83
C ALA A 134 -22.30 -3.74 13.27
N SER A 135 -21.35 -2.85 12.96
CA SER A 135 -19.92 -3.11 13.11
C SER A 135 -19.23 -2.09 14.03
N PHE A 136 -18.06 -2.48 14.55
CA PHE A 136 -17.20 -1.62 15.35
C PHE A 136 -16.27 -0.72 14.50
N TYR A 137 -16.38 -0.77 13.17
CA TYR A 137 -15.60 0.06 12.25
C TYR A 137 -16.49 0.63 11.14
N GLN A 138 -16.06 1.75 10.57
CA GLN A 138 -16.73 2.38 9.43
C GLN A 138 -16.35 1.65 8.13
N ALA A 139 -17.27 0.86 7.59
CA ALA A 139 -17.03 0.14 6.34
C ALA A 139 -17.09 1.10 5.15
N THR A 140 -16.18 0.91 4.19
CA THR A 140 -16.18 1.63 2.91
C THR A 140 -16.45 0.72 1.72
N ASN A 141 -16.53 -0.58 1.96
CA ASN A 141 -16.84 -1.64 1.00
C ASN A 141 -17.42 -2.86 1.74
N THR A 142 -18.04 -3.78 1.01
CA THR A 142 -18.77 -4.93 1.59
C THR A 142 -17.87 -6.11 1.98
N GLN A 143 -16.62 -6.14 1.53
CA GLN A 143 -15.66 -7.25 1.73
C GLN A 143 -14.25 -6.73 2.07
N PRO A 144 -14.08 -6.03 3.20
CA PRO A 144 -12.83 -5.32 3.48
C PRO A 144 -11.67 -6.28 3.73
N VAL A 145 -10.49 -5.78 3.39
CA VAL A 145 -9.23 -6.47 3.65
C VAL A 145 -8.30 -5.48 4.32
N PHE A 146 -7.66 -5.90 5.41
CA PHE A 146 -6.78 -5.06 6.19
C PHE A 146 -5.38 -5.65 6.24
N LEU A 147 -4.39 -4.81 5.96
CA LEU A 147 -3.01 -5.00 6.43
C LEU A 147 -2.92 -4.42 7.84
N LEU A 148 -2.52 -5.23 8.81
CA LEU A 148 -2.17 -4.79 10.16
C LEU A 148 -0.65 -4.74 10.29
N ILE A 149 -0.13 -3.61 10.78
CA ILE A 149 1.23 -3.51 11.31
C ILE A 149 1.13 -3.60 12.83
N VAL A 150 1.81 -4.58 13.41
CA VAL A 150 1.63 -5.02 14.79
C VAL A 150 2.91 -4.73 15.56
N SER A 151 2.77 -4.11 16.73
CA SER A 151 3.84 -3.92 17.70
C SER A 151 3.38 -4.47 19.04
N ASP A 152 4.05 -5.50 19.55
CA ASP A 152 3.75 -6.10 20.83
C ASP A 152 4.70 -5.51 21.89
N ALA A 153 4.17 -4.73 22.84
CA ALA A 153 4.97 -4.30 23.99
C ALA A 153 5.10 -5.47 24.97
N GLY A 154 6.32 -5.80 25.38
CA GLY A 154 6.55 -6.80 26.43
C GLY A 154 5.81 -6.43 27.71
N VAL A 155 4.96 -7.32 28.21
CA VAL A 155 4.26 -7.14 29.49
C VAL A 155 5.28 -7.34 30.62
N GLY A 156 5.36 -6.39 31.57
CA GLY A 156 6.11 -6.56 32.82
C GLY A 156 7.57 -6.10 32.82
N GLY A 157 7.94 -5.04 32.08
CA GLY A 157 9.26 -4.41 32.19
C GLY A 157 10.43 -5.22 31.60
N GLN A 158 10.18 -6.44 31.12
CA GLN A 158 11.12 -7.14 30.27
C GLN A 158 11.07 -6.50 28.88
N LYS A 159 12.17 -5.83 28.50
CA LYS A 159 12.43 -5.32 27.16
C LYS A 159 12.59 -6.49 26.18
N HIS A 160 11.51 -7.18 25.84
CA HIS A 160 11.44 -7.84 24.54
C HIS A 160 10.98 -6.77 23.55
N SER A 161 11.94 -6.15 22.86
CA SER A 161 11.65 -5.39 21.65
C SER A 161 11.16 -6.38 20.59
N ALA A 162 9.89 -6.76 20.63
CA ALA A 162 9.33 -7.53 19.53
C ALA A 162 9.39 -6.62 18.29
N THR A 163 10.22 -7.01 17.32
CA THR A 163 10.30 -6.29 16.05
C THR A 163 8.90 -6.22 15.47
N PRO A 164 8.39 -5.03 15.09
CA PRO A 164 7.07 -4.92 14.52
C PRO A 164 6.94 -5.82 13.30
N TYR A 165 5.80 -6.49 13.16
CA TYR A 165 5.52 -7.40 12.06
C TYR A 165 4.20 -7.03 11.39
N SER A 166 3.86 -7.71 10.30
CA SER A 166 2.64 -7.40 9.57
C SER A 166 1.85 -8.64 9.16
N LYS A 167 0.54 -8.48 9.03
CA LYS A 167 -0.38 -9.57 8.69
C LYS A 167 -1.61 -9.03 7.96
N ILE A 168 -2.13 -9.82 7.03
CA ILE A 168 -3.37 -9.51 6.30
C ILE A 168 -4.55 -10.26 6.90
N PHE A 169 -5.68 -9.57 7.02
CA PHE A 169 -6.96 -10.12 7.46
C PHE A 169 -8.06 -9.74 6.47
N ARG A 170 -8.89 -10.73 6.10
CA ARG A 170 -10.08 -10.54 5.26
C ARG A 170 -11.38 -10.48 6.06
N ASP A 171 -11.29 -10.69 7.38
CA ASP A 171 -12.40 -10.58 8.31
C ASP A 171 -12.03 -9.53 9.38
N PRO A 172 -12.75 -8.40 9.43
CA PRO A 172 -12.53 -7.37 10.44
C PRO A 172 -12.63 -7.92 11.87
N LEU A 173 -13.58 -8.81 12.14
CA LEU A 173 -13.80 -9.33 13.50
C LEU A 173 -12.63 -10.20 13.95
N HIS A 174 -12.09 -11.03 13.05
CA HIS A 174 -10.86 -11.75 13.31
C HIS A 174 -9.66 -10.81 13.52
N ALA A 175 -9.50 -9.77 12.70
CA ALA A 175 -8.44 -8.78 12.90
C ALA A 175 -8.54 -8.09 14.28
N PHE A 176 -9.76 -7.78 14.71
CA PHE A 176 -10.03 -7.14 16.01
C PHE A 176 -9.73 -8.10 17.16
N ARG A 177 -10.22 -9.35 17.09
CA ARG A 177 -9.90 -10.38 18.09
C ARG A 177 -8.41 -10.65 18.16
N PHE A 178 -7.71 -10.62 17.03
CA PHE A 178 -6.27 -10.76 16.98
C PHE A 178 -5.55 -9.61 17.69
N GLN A 179 -6.00 -8.36 17.50
CA GLN A 179 -5.46 -7.21 18.25
C GLN A 179 -5.68 -7.38 19.76
N MET A 180 -6.85 -7.83 20.18
CA MET A 180 -7.21 -7.97 21.60
C MET A 180 -6.57 -9.18 22.29
N LYS A 181 -5.91 -10.08 21.54
CA LYS A 181 -5.36 -11.33 22.09
C LYS A 181 -4.19 -11.13 23.04
N GLU A 182 -3.34 -10.13 22.80
CA GLU A 182 -2.14 -9.87 23.61
C GLU A 182 -2.24 -8.50 24.29
N ALA A 183 -1.99 -8.45 25.60
CA ALA A 183 -1.93 -7.19 26.33
C ALA A 183 -0.72 -6.37 25.86
N GLY A 184 -0.92 -5.07 25.61
CA GLY A 184 0.14 -4.19 25.11
C GLY A 184 0.39 -4.29 23.59
N ARG A 185 -0.40 -5.08 22.85
CA ARG A 185 -0.41 -5.06 21.38
C ARG A 185 -1.00 -3.75 20.85
N SER A 186 -0.23 -3.06 20.02
CA SER A 186 -0.69 -1.94 19.20
C SER A 186 -0.75 -2.36 17.73
N CYS A 187 -1.77 -1.91 17.01
CA CYS A 187 -1.96 -2.22 15.61
C CYS A 187 -2.27 -0.96 14.79
N THR A 188 -1.54 -0.72 13.71
CA THR A 188 -1.95 0.19 12.64
C THR A 188 -2.74 -0.60 11.61
N TRP A 189 -3.98 -0.17 11.35
CA TRP A 189 -4.87 -0.80 10.38
C TRP A 189 -4.82 -0.08 9.05
N CYS A 190 -4.64 -0.81 7.96
CA CYS A 190 -4.59 -0.29 6.61
C CYS A 190 -5.54 -1.06 5.72
N GLU A 191 -6.71 -0.48 5.43
CA GLU A 191 -7.70 -1.02 4.49
C GLU A 191 -7.11 -1.05 3.07
N LEU A 192 -7.33 -2.14 2.32
CA LEU A 192 -6.70 -2.41 1.03
C LEU A 192 -7.65 -2.31 -0.18
N VAL A 193 -8.95 -2.57 -0.02
CA VAL A 193 -9.90 -2.74 -1.12
C VAL A 193 -10.24 -1.42 -1.78
N THR A 194 -10.69 -0.43 -1.00
CA THR A 194 -11.11 0.87 -1.53
C THR A 194 -9.95 1.61 -2.22
N PRO A 195 -8.73 1.69 -1.63
CA PRO A 195 -7.57 2.26 -2.31
C PRO A 195 -7.17 1.52 -3.58
N ALA A 196 -7.22 0.18 -3.61
CA ALA A 196 -6.88 -0.58 -4.81
C ALA A 196 -7.82 -0.24 -5.98
N TRP A 197 -9.13 -0.22 -5.73
CA TRP A 197 -10.13 0.13 -6.72
C TRP A 197 -10.05 1.58 -7.18
N ASN A 198 -9.98 2.54 -6.25
CA ASN A 198 -9.87 3.95 -6.59
C ASN A 198 -8.61 4.23 -7.40
N LEU A 199 -7.48 3.63 -7.02
CA LEU A 199 -6.24 3.78 -7.76
C LEU A 199 -6.34 3.17 -9.15
N GLN A 200 -6.88 1.96 -9.29
CA GLN A 200 -7.07 1.29 -10.58
C GLN A 200 -7.96 2.11 -11.52
N LYS A 201 -9.04 2.70 -11.01
CA LYS A 201 -9.91 3.61 -11.76
C LYS A 201 -9.15 4.84 -12.28
N HIS A 202 -8.37 5.48 -11.42
CA HIS A 202 -7.58 6.64 -11.83
C HIS A 202 -6.46 6.29 -12.82
N LEU A 203 -5.75 5.18 -12.59
CA LEU A 203 -4.70 4.68 -13.50
C LEU A 203 -5.24 4.44 -14.90
N THR A 204 -6.35 3.73 -15.03
CA THR A 204 -6.98 3.41 -16.32
C THR A 204 -7.58 4.63 -17.02
N SER A 205 -8.01 5.65 -16.26
CA SER A 205 -8.49 6.92 -16.82
C SER A 205 -7.38 7.90 -17.22
N SER A 206 -6.13 7.66 -16.78
CA SER A 206 -5.04 8.61 -16.96
C SER A 206 -4.37 8.46 -18.33
N LEU A 207 -4.15 9.58 -19.03
CA LEU A 207 -3.45 9.60 -20.31
C LEU A 207 -1.93 9.70 -20.09
N PRO A 208 -1.10 8.91 -20.80
CA PRO A 208 0.35 9.03 -20.71
C PRO A 208 0.80 10.38 -21.31
N ARG A 209 1.52 11.20 -20.53
CA ARG A 209 2.17 12.41 -21.05
C ARG A 209 3.62 12.13 -21.46
N LEU A 210 4.06 12.71 -22.57
CA LEU A 210 5.46 12.68 -23.02
C LEU A 210 6.37 13.46 -22.05
N ARG A 211 7.58 12.94 -21.82
CA ARG A 211 8.65 13.68 -21.12
C ARG A 211 9.31 14.66 -22.11
N GLY A 212 9.07 15.96 -21.94
CA GLY A 212 9.73 17.01 -22.74
C GLY A 212 8.94 18.32 -22.74
N ARG A 213 9.64 19.46 -22.77
CA ARG A 213 9.06 20.82 -22.79
C ARG A 213 8.04 20.95 -23.94
N ALA A 214 6.79 21.27 -23.61
CA ALA A 214 6.04 22.15 -24.50
C ALA A 214 6.80 23.49 -24.49
N GLY A 215 7.21 23.95 -25.68
CA GLY A 215 7.96 25.19 -25.87
C GLY A 215 7.25 26.40 -25.26
#